data_AF-M4QCC3-F1
#
_entry.id   AF-M4QCC3-F1
#
_cell.length_a   1.000
_cell.length_b   1.000
_cell.length_c   1.000
_cell.angle_alpha   90.00
_cell.angle_beta   90.00
_cell.angle_gamma   90.00
#
_symmetry.space_group_name_H-M   'P 1'
#
loop_
_entity.id
_entity.type
_entity.pdbx_description
1 polymer ?
#
loop_
_entity_poly.entity_id
_entity_poly.type
_entity_poly.pdbx_seq_one_letter_code
_entity_poly.pdbx_strand_id
1 'polypeptide(L)'
;MARWRQCCWLFSIIGKFVSHEDQPVVKRIQYASPGYIELTLLTEVAKDIGIIVSALAGAITSAASTYHIIYSQYQKRKLTQLKIKELEAKQLREEITFVKSSIVERHETFQLNSKQVKALEQLSKGDELVQLKMLLALYRRAEPVAELLVQNKANFKNA
;
A
#
# COMPACT_ATOMS: atom_id res chain seq x y z
N MET A 1 39.42 -0.22 18.35
CA MET A 1 40.41 -1.34 18.46
C MET A 1 39.89 -2.71 17.99
N ALA A 2 38.58 -2.99 17.95
CA ALA A 2 38.05 -4.32 17.61
C ALA A 2 38.24 -4.77 16.14
N ARG A 3 38.24 -3.84 15.16
CA ARG A 3 38.34 -4.16 13.72
C ARG A 3 39.70 -4.72 13.27
N TRP A 4 40.78 -4.42 13.99
CA TRP A 4 42.13 -4.90 13.63
C TRP A 4 42.39 -6.36 14.02
N ARG A 5 41.69 -6.88 15.05
CA ARG A 5 41.84 -8.27 15.50
C ARG A 5 41.20 -9.29 14.55
N GLN A 6 40.10 -8.94 13.90
CA GLN A 6 39.39 -9.85 12.97
C GLN A 6 40.16 -10.08 11.67
N CYS A 7 40.83 -9.07 11.12
CA CYS A 7 41.66 -9.25 9.93
C CYS A 7 42.87 -10.16 10.21
N CYS A 8 43.60 -9.96 11.32
CA CYS A 8 44.76 -10.80 11.65
C CYS A 8 44.39 -12.28 11.88
N TRP A 9 43.20 -12.56 12.42
CA TRP A 9 42.72 -13.92 12.63
C TRP A 9 42.42 -14.64 11.32
N LEU A 10 41.81 -13.96 10.35
CA LEU A 10 41.53 -14.51 9.02
C LEU A 10 42.83 -14.89 8.29
N PHE A 11 43.85 -14.00 8.30
CA PHE A 11 45.15 -14.28 7.68
C PHE A 11 45.89 -15.43 8.37
N SER A 12 45.78 -15.57 9.70
CA SER A 12 46.38 -16.68 10.45
C SER A 12 45.78 -18.04 10.11
N ILE A 13 44.48 -18.10 9.81
CA ILE A 13 43.81 -19.34 9.39
C ILE A 13 44.19 -19.68 7.95
N ILE A 14 44.12 -18.70 7.04
CA ILE A 14 44.42 -18.92 5.62
C ILE A 14 45.88 -19.38 5.44
N GLY A 15 46.83 -18.78 6.18
CA GLY A 15 48.24 -19.16 6.11
C GLY A 15 48.53 -20.63 6.47
N LYS A 16 47.65 -21.30 7.21
CA LYS A 16 47.78 -22.74 7.51
C LYS A 16 47.41 -23.66 6.34
N PHE A 17 46.67 -23.15 5.37
CA PHE A 17 46.24 -23.90 4.18
C PHE A 17 47.12 -23.65 2.96
N VAL A 18 48.11 -22.75 3.08
CA VAL A 18 49.09 -22.48 2.03
C VAL A 18 50.24 -23.48 2.17
N SER A 19 50.51 -24.23 1.10
CA SER A 19 51.65 -25.15 1.03
C SER A 19 52.95 -24.40 1.35
N HIS A 20 53.92 -25.09 1.95
CA HIS A 20 55.17 -24.45 2.39
C HIS A 20 55.91 -23.72 1.26
N GLU A 21 55.75 -24.18 0.02
CA GLU A 21 56.37 -23.60 -1.19
C GLU A 21 55.71 -22.29 -1.65
N ASP A 22 54.42 -22.09 -1.32
CA ASP A 22 53.62 -20.94 -1.74
C ASP A 22 53.51 -19.86 -0.65
N GLN A 23 54.14 -20.10 0.52
CA GLN A 23 54.18 -19.13 1.60
C GLN A 23 55.03 -17.92 1.21
N PRO A 24 54.66 -16.71 1.67
CA PRO A 24 55.44 -15.53 1.36
C PRO A 24 56.87 -15.65 1.89
N VAL A 25 57.84 -15.67 0.97
CA VAL A 25 59.27 -15.77 1.29
C VAL A 25 59.89 -14.38 1.29
N VAL A 26 60.73 -14.11 2.29
CA VAL A 26 61.50 -12.87 2.37
C VAL A 26 62.53 -12.85 1.24
N LYS A 27 62.35 -11.93 0.30
CA LYS A 27 63.24 -11.76 -0.86
C LYS A 27 64.48 -10.96 -0.49
N ARG A 28 64.30 -9.89 0.29
CA ARG A 28 65.38 -8.99 0.70
C ARG A 28 65.00 -8.24 1.96
N ILE A 29 65.94 -8.10 2.88
CA ILE A 29 65.84 -7.16 3.99
C ILE A 29 66.94 -6.13 3.81
N GLN A 30 66.57 -4.84 3.71
CA GLN A 30 67.53 -3.75 3.73
C GLN A 30 67.45 -3.05 5.08
N TYR A 31 68.51 -3.17 5.87
CA TYR A 31 68.61 -2.61 7.22
C TYR A 31 69.08 -1.14 7.24
N ALA A 32 69.42 -0.55 6.09
CA ALA A 32 69.87 0.85 6.00
C ALA A 32 68.66 1.78 5.82
N SER A 33 68.60 2.84 6.63
CA SER A 33 67.46 3.79 6.63
C SER A 33 67.29 4.48 5.26
N PRO A 34 66.08 4.48 4.67
CA PRO A 34 64.85 3.86 5.20
C PRO A 34 64.85 2.36 4.90
N GLY A 35 64.83 1.54 5.96
CA GLY A 35 64.90 0.09 5.80
C GLY A 35 63.55 -0.49 5.35
N TYR A 36 63.59 -1.50 4.49
CA TYR A 36 62.40 -2.19 4.00
C TYR A 36 62.62 -3.70 3.90
N ILE A 37 61.52 -4.45 4.02
CA ILE A 37 61.47 -5.91 3.84
C ILE A 37 60.67 -6.16 2.55
N GLU A 38 61.33 -6.70 1.53
CA GLU A 38 60.66 -7.21 0.33
C GLU A 38 60.22 -8.65 0.56
N LEU A 39 58.91 -8.88 0.40
CA LEU A 39 58.29 -10.20 0.45
C LEU A 39 57.90 -10.61 -0.97
N THR A 40 58.07 -11.88 -1.30
CA THR A 40 57.58 -12.48 -2.55
C THR A 40 56.29 -13.23 -2.24
N LEU A 41 55.19 -12.86 -2.88
CA LEU A 41 53.90 -13.51 -2.76
C LEU A 41 53.38 -13.83 -4.17
N LEU A 42 52.57 -14.87 -4.32
CA LEU A 42 51.74 -15.10 -5.51
C LEU A 42 50.63 -14.03 -5.61
N THR A 43 51.01 -12.82 -6.01
CA THR A 43 50.14 -11.64 -6.06
C THR A 43 48.98 -11.80 -7.04
N GLU A 44 49.17 -12.58 -8.12
CA GLU A 44 48.12 -12.88 -9.09
C GLU A 44 46.98 -13.70 -8.47
N VAL A 45 47.30 -14.77 -7.75
CA VAL A 45 46.31 -15.63 -7.08
C VAL A 45 45.51 -14.85 -6.02
N ALA A 46 46.21 -14.01 -5.23
CA ALA A 46 45.57 -13.17 -4.24
C ALA A 46 44.59 -12.16 -4.88
N LYS A 47 44.95 -11.62 -6.06
CA LYS A 47 44.10 -10.71 -6.82
C LYS A 47 42.84 -11.42 -7.34
N ASP A 48 42.97 -12.62 -7.87
CA ASP A 48 41.85 -13.40 -8.38
C ASP A 48 40.84 -13.76 -7.29
N ILE A 49 41.33 -14.19 -6.11
CA ILE A 49 40.48 -14.44 -4.94
C ILE A 49 39.74 -13.16 -4.52
N GLY A 50 40.44 -12.02 -4.51
CA GLY A 50 39.84 -10.72 -4.19
C GLY A 50 38.71 -10.33 -5.15
N ILE A 51 38.87 -10.59 -6.45
CA ILE A 51 37.85 -10.36 -7.48
C ILE A 51 36.62 -11.23 -7.21
N ILE A 52 36.81 -12.52 -6.96
CA ILE A 52 35.72 -13.48 -6.72
C ILE A 52 34.90 -13.10 -5.49
N VAL A 53 35.56 -12.81 -4.36
CA VAL A 53 34.89 -12.43 -3.11
C VAL A 53 34.13 -11.12 -3.29
N SER A 54 34.70 -10.15 -4.00
CA SER A 54 34.06 -8.86 -4.27
C SER A 54 32.81 -9.02 -5.15
N ALA A 55 32.89 -9.86 -6.20
CA ALA A 55 31.77 -10.15 -7.07
C ALA A 55 30.61 -10.82 -6.29
N LEU A 56 30.93 -11.80 -5.43
CA LEU A 56 29.94 -12.47 -4.58
C LEU A 56 29.27 -11.50 -3.60
N ALA A 57 30.05 -10.68 -2.91
CA ALA A 57 29.52 -9.68 -1.98
C ALA A 57 28.61 -8.66 -2.69
N GLY A 58 29.00 -8.25 -3.91
CA GLY A 58 28.19 -7.39 -4.77
C GLY A 58 26.86 -8.04 -5.17
N ALA A 59 26.89 -9.31 -5.57
CA ALA A 59 25.68 -10.07 -5.92
C ALA A 59 24.71 -10.20 -4.74
N ILE A 60 25.21 -10.54 -3.54
CA ILE A 60 24.39 -10.64 -2.32
C ILE A 60 23.76 -9.28 -1.97
N THR A 61 24.55 -8.20 -2.03
CA THR A 61 24.06 -6.85 -1.73
C THR A 61 22.99 -6.41 -2.74
N SER A 62 23.22 -6.69 -4.02
CA SER A 62 22.24 -6.42 -5.09
C SER A 62 20.94 -7.20 -4.86
N ALA A 63 21.02 -8.49 -4.56
CA ALA A 63 19.86 -9.32 -4.26
C ALA A 63 19.08 -8.81 -3.03
N ALA A 64 19.79 -8.45 -1.94
CA ALA A 64 19.17 -7.91 -0.74
C ALA A 64 18.46 -6.56 -1.00
N SER A 65 19.09 -5.67 -1.77
CA SER A 65 18.48 -4.39 -2.15
C SER A 65 17.22 -4.59 -2.99
N THR A 66 17.27 -5.52 -3.95
CA THR A 66 16.14 -5.88 -4.82
C THR A 66 14.99 -6.44 -3.99
N TYR A 67 15.28 -7.35 -3.06
CA TYR A 67 14.30 -7.89 -2.13
C TYR A 67 13.62 -6.79 -1.31
N HIS A 68 14.39 -5.88 -0.71
CA HIS A 68 13.84 -4.79 0.09
C HIS A 68 12.94 -3.86 -0.74
N ILE A 69 13.34 -3.53 -1.96
CA ILE A 69 12.52 -2.73 -2.88
C ILE A 69 11.21 -3.44 -3.15
N ILE A 70 11.25 -4.70 -3.59
CA ILE A 70 10.06 -5.50 -3.91
C ILE A 70 9.13 -5.61 -2.70
N TYR A 71 9.67 -5.97 -1.53
CA TYR A 71 8.90 -6.14 -0.32
C TYR A 71 8.25 -4.84 0.14
N SER A 72 8.98 -3.72 0.10
CA SER A 72 8.43 -2.41 0.46
C SER A 72 7.28 -1.99 -0.46
N GLN A 73 7.41 -2.25 -1.77
CA GLN A 73 6.37 -1.97 -2.75
C GLN A 73 5.15 -2.86 -2.57
N TYR A 74 5.37 -4.16 -2.29
CA TYR A 74 4.29 -5.09 -1.97
C TYR A 74 3.48 -4.64 -0.74
N GLN A 75 4.16 -4.29 0.35
CA GLN A 75 3.50 -3.81 1.56
C GLN A 75 2.74 -2.51 1.32
N LYS A 76 3.33 -1.54 0.61
CA LYS A 76 2.64 -0.31 0.21
C LYS A 76 1.36 -0.61 -0.57
N ARG A 77 1.41 -1.46 -1.59
CA ARG A 77 0.23 -1.84 -2.39
C ARG A 77 -0.83 -2.53 -1.54
N LYS A 78 -0.44 -3.42 -0.62
CA LYS A 78 -1.36 -4.08 0.32
C LYS A 78 -2.07 -3.07 1.22
N LEU A 79 -1.33 -2.09 1.77
CA LEU A 79 -1.90 -1.01 2.56
C LEU A 79 -2.84 -0.13 1.74
N THR A 80 -2.47 0.23 0.51
CA THR A 80 -3.34 0.97 -0.41
C THR A 80 -4.64 0.24 -0.69
N GLN A 81 -4.60 -1.08 -0.94
CA GLN A 81 -5.80 -1.89 -1.14
C GLN A 81 -6.73 -1.89 0.07
N LEU A 82 -6.17 -2.01 1.29
CA LEU A 82 -6.96 -1.93 2.51
C LEU A 82 -7.60 -0.55 2.67
N LYS A 83 -6.86 0.52 2.37
CA LYS A 83 -7.39 1.89 2.41
C LYS A 83 -8.51 2.10 1.40
N ILE A 84 -8.38 1.58 0.17
CA ILE A 84 -9.43 1.65 -0.84
C ILE A 84 -10.70 0.97 -0.33
N LYS A 85 -10.60 -0.26 0.18
CA LYS A 85 -11.76 -0.99 0.74
C LYS A 85 -12.42 -0.25 1.90
N GLU A 86 -11.64 0.39 2.76
CA GLU A 86 -12.15 1.22 3.86
C GLU A 86 -12.94 2.42 3.33
N LEU A 87 -12.41 3.11 2.31
CA LEU A 87 -13.06 4.26 1.68
C LEU A 87 -14.36 3.84 0.97
N GLU A 88 -14.36 2.74 0.22
CA GLU A 88 -15.54 2.17 -0.41
C GLU A 88 -16.63 1.84 0.63
N ALA A 89 -16.25 1.20 1.74
CA ALA A 89 -17.18 0.89 2.82
C ALA A 89 -17.74 2.16 3.49
N LYS A 90 -16.93 3.21 3.64
CA LYS A 90 -17.38 4.51 4.17
C LYS A 90 -18.37 5.17 3.22
N GLN A 91 -18.06 5.20 1.93
CA GLN A 91 -18.93 5.77 0.90
C GLN A 91 -20.29 5.07 0.87
N LEU A 92 -20.32 3.73 0.89
CA LEU A 92 -21.56 2.97 0.93
C LEU A 92 -22.43 3.33 2.15
N ARG A 93 -21.81 3.53 3.33
CA ARG A 93 -22.55 3.96 4.53
C ARG A 93 -23.10 5.38 4.38
N GLU A 94 -22.35 6.29 3.78
CA GLU A 94 -22.79 7.66 3.51
C GLU A 94 -23.97 7.66 2.52
N GLU A 95 -23.90 6.85 1.46
CA GLU A 95 -25.00 6.67 0.49
C GLU A 95 -26.27 6.12 1.15
N ILE A 96 -26.16 5.10 2.00
CA ILE A 96 -27.29 4.55 2.76
C ILE A 96 -27.89 5.64 3.68
N THR A 97 -27.03 6.38 4.38
CA THR A 97 -27.47 7.44 5.30
C THR A 97 -28.19 8.55 4.54
N PHE A 98 -27.65 8.95 3.39
CA PHE A 98 -28.25 9.92 2.49
C PHE A 98 -29.66 9.49 2.06
N VAL A 99 -29.82 8.26 1.55
CA VAL A 99 -31.12 7.72 1.14
C VAL A 99 -32.13 7.77 2.29
N LYS A 100 -31.73 7.34 3.50
CA LYS A 100 -32.61 7.38 4.68
C LYS A 100 -33.01 8.81 5.05
N SER A 101 -32.06 9.74 5.08
CA SER A 101 -32.36 11.15 5.37
C SER A 101 -33.29 11.77 4.32
N SER A 102 -33.10 11.45 3.04
CA SER A 102 -33.96 11.96 1.97
C SER A 102 -35.38 11.42 2.05
N ILE A 103 -35.58 10.18 2.48
CA ILE A 103 -36.93 9.63 2.70
C ILE A 103 -37.65 10.38 3.81
N VAL A 104 -36.98 10.62 4.95
CA VAL A 104 -37.54 11.35 6.08
C VAL A 104 -37.90 12.78 5.67
N GLU A 105 -36.98 13.49 5.02
CA GLU A 105 -37.19 14.85 4.51
C GLU A 105 -38.39 14.92 3.55
N ARG A 106 -38.56 13.92 2.67
CA ARG A 106 -39.68 13.86 1.73
C ARG A 106 -41.01 13.57 2.42
N HIS A 107 -41.03 12.70 3.43
CA HIS A 107 -42.23 12.47 4.24
C HIS A 107 -42.69 13.75 4.94
N GLU A 108 -41.75 14.51 5.49
CA GLU A 108 -42.01 15.82 6.12
C GLU A 108 -42.48 16.86 5.10
N THR A 109 -41.80 16.96 3.95
CA THR A 109 -42.14 17.92 2.88
C THR A 109 -43.54 17.69 2.33
N PHE A 110 -43.95 16.43 2.15
CA PHE A 110 -45.28 16.07 1.67
C PHE A 110 -46.32 15.98 2.79
N GLN A 111 -45.94 16.25 4.05
CA GLN A 111 -46.81 16.21 5.22
C GLN A 111 -47.60 14.89 5.35
N LEU A 112 -46.93 13.76 5.05
CA LEU A 112 -47.57 12.45 5.06
C LEU A 112 -47.90 12.03 6.49
N ASN A 113 -49.10 11.49 6.69
CA ASN A 113 -49.50 10.98 7.99
C ASN A 113 -48.88 9.58 8.26
N SER A 114 -48.85 9.18 9.53
CA SER A 114 -48.21 7.92 9.94
C SER A 114 -48.83 6.67 9.30
N LYS A 115 -50.11 6.70 8.93
CA LYS A 115 -50.78 5.61 8.21
C LYS A 115 -50.30 5.52 6.76
N GLN A 116 -50.12 6.66 6.09
CA GLN A 116 -49.61 6.75 4.72
C GLN A 116 -48.14 6.34 4.64
N VAL A 117 -47.32 6.75 5.62
CA VAL A 117 -45.91 6.32 5.71
C VAL A 117 -45.82 4.79 5.85
N LYS A 118 -46.60 4.18 6.75
CA LYS A 118 -46.66 2.72 6.91
C LYS A 118 -47.14 2.01 5.65
N ALA A 119 -48.13 2.56 4.94
CA ALA A 119 -48.58 2.00 3.68
C ALA A 119 -47.48 2.05 2.61
N LEU A 120 -46.71 3.14 2.54
CA LEU A 120 -45.56 3.26 1.62
C LEU A 120 -44.45 2.25 1.96
N GLU A 121 -44.15 2.04 3.24
CA GLU A 121 -43.18 1.03 3.68
C GLU A 121 -43.64 -0.39 3.33
N GLN A 122 -44.93 -0.69 3.45
CA GLN A 122 -45.50 -1.97 3.05
C GLN A 122 -45.41 -2.17 1.52
N LEU A 123 -45.70 -1.13 0.74
CA LEU A 123 -45.61 -1.18 -0.72
C LEU A 123 -44.16 -1.33 -1.22
N SER A 124 -43.20 -0.68 -0.55
CA SER A 124 -41.78 -0.84 -0.85
C SER A 124 -41.18 -2.14 -0.30
N LYS A 125 -41.96 -2.92 0.48
CA LYS A 125 -41.50 -4.13 1.18
C LYS A 125 -40.28 -3.88 2.09
N GLY A 126 -40.17 -2.67 2.63
CA GLY A 126 -39.04 -2.25 3.45
C GLY A 126 -37.78 -1.86 2.69
N ASP A 127 -37.78 -1.85 1.35
CA ASP A 127 -36.66 -1.35 0.55
C ASP A 127 -36.67 0.19 0.52
N GLU A 128 -35.67 0.81 1.14
CA GLU A 128 -35.58 2.27 1.25
C GLU A 128 -35.36 2.94 -0.12
N LEU A 129 -34.63 2.32 -1.03
CA LEU A 129 -34.35 2.90 -2.35
C LEU A 129 -35.59 2.89 -3.24
N VAL A 130 -36.39 1.82 -3.17
CA VAL A 130 -37.70 1.74 -3.83
C VAL A 130 -38.65 2.78 -3.25
N GLN A 131 -38.69 2.93 -1.92
CA GLN A 131 -39.51 3.94 -1.26
C GLN A 131 -39.15 5.36 -1.71
N LEU A 132 -37.86 5.70 -1.76
CA LEU A 132 -37.40 7.00 -2.25
C LEU A 132 -37.81 7.23 -3.73
N LYS A 133 -37.66 6.23 -4.59
CA LYS A 133 -38.10 6.30 -6.00
C LYS A 133 -39.61 6.55 -6.13
N MET A 134 -40.42 5.94 -5.27
CA MET A 134 -41.87 6.17 -5.24
C MET A 134 -42.20 7.62 -4.85
N LEU A 135 -41.51 8.17 -3.84
CA LEU A 135 -41.68 9.56 -3.41
C LEU A 135 -41.26 10.57 -4.49
N LEU A 136 -40.17 10.29 -5.21
CA LEU A 136 -39.74 11.12 -6.35
C LEU A 136 -40.72 11.02 -7.52
N ALA A 137 -41.25 9.83 -7.80
CA ALA A 137 -42.26 9.63 -8.83
C ALA A 137 -43.59 10.33 -8.48
N LEU A 138 -43.95 10.37 -7.19
CA LEU A 138 -45.09 11.12 -6.69
C LEU A 138 -44.93 12.62 -7.00
N TYR A 139 -43.79 13.21 -6.63
CA TYR A 139 -43.49 14.61 -6.95
C TYR A 139 -43.68 14.91 -8.44
N ARG A 140 -43.01 14.14 -9.31
CA ARG A 140 -43.06 14.34 -10.77
C ARG A 140 -44.49 14.25 -11.34
N ARG A 141 -45.37 13.46 -10.72
CA ARG A 141 -46.77 13.33 -11.16
C ARG A 141 -47.68 14.40 -10.56
N ALA A 142 -47.37 14.86 -9.35
CA ALA A 142 -48.14 15.89 -8.66
C ALA A 142 -47.84 17.30 -9.20
N GLU A 143 -46.62 17.53 -9.67
CA GLU A 143 -46.16 18.81 -10.27
C GLU A 143 -47.11 19.37 -11.35
N PRO A 144 -47.44 18.63 -12.44
CA PRO A 144 -48.37 19.15 -13.45
C PRO A 144 -49.78 19.38 -12.90
N VAL A 145 -50.21 18.61 -11.91
CA VAL A 145 -51.52 18.79 -11.27
C VAL A 145 -51.54 20.08 -10.43
N ALA A 146 -50.46 20.36 -9.72
CA ALA A 146 -50.28 21.61 -8.97
C ALA A 146 -50.24 22.82 -9.91
N GLU A 147 -49.58 22.73 -11.05
CA GLU A 147 -49.58 23.79 -12.08
C GLU A 147 -50.99 24.09 -12.60
N LEU A 148 -51.80 23.06 -12.85
CA LEU A 148 -53.18 23.22 -13.30
C LEU A 148 -54.08 23.84 -12.23
N LEU A 149 -53.81 23.58 -10.94
CA LEU A 149 -54.48 24.24 -9.82
C LEU A 149 -54.15 25.73 -9.75
N VAL A 150 -52.87 26.09 -9.87
CA VAL A 150 -52.42 27.49 -9.88
C VAL A 150 -53.02 28.25 -11.06
N GLN A 151 -53.17 27.59 -12.20
CA GLN A 151 -53.82 28.16 -13.39
C GLN A 151 -55.36 28.22 -13.29
N ASN A 152 -55.96 27.80 -12.16
CA ASN A 152 -57.41 27.65 -11.96
C ASN A 152 -58.10 26.76 -13.02
N LYS A 153 -57.35 25.87 -13.68
CA LYS A 153 -57.86 24.94 -14.69
C LYS A 153 -58.39 23.64 -14.08
N ALA A 154 -58.07 23.37 -12.82
CA ALA A 154 -58.59 22.26 -12.02
C ALA A 154 -59.13 22.80 -10.68
N ASN A 155 -60.27 22.29 -10.22
CA ASN A 155 -60.88 22.69 -8.95
C ASN A 155 -61.33 21.46 -8.16
N PHE A 156 -60.68 21.21 -7.03
CA PHE A 156 -60.94 20.04 -6.18
C PHE A 156 -61.86 20.32 -4.99
N LYS A 157 -62.56 21.47 -4.97
CA LYS A 157 -63.46 21.85 -3.86
C LYS A 157 -64.66 20.92 -3.62
N ASN A 158 -64.94 19.99 -4.55
CA ASN A 158 -66.09 19.07 -4.48
C ASN A 158 -65.69 17.58 -4.50
N ALA A 159 -64.42 17.24 -4.22
CA ALA A 159 -63.92 15.86 -4.20
C ALA A 159 -63.74 15.34 -2.77
#